data_AF-W6LAR9-F1
#
_entry.id   AF-W6LAR9-F1
#
_cell.length_a   1.000
_cell.length_b   1.000
_cell.length_c   1.000
_cell.angle_alpha   90.00
_cell.angle_beta   90.00
_cell.angle_gamma   90.00
#
_symmetry.space_group_name_H-M   'P 1'
#
loop_
_entity.id
_entity.type
_entity.pdbx_description
1 polymer ?
#
loop_
_entity_poly.entity_id
_entity_poly.type
_entity_poly.pdbx_seq_one_letter_code
_entity_poly.pdbx_strand_id
1 'polypeptide(L)'
;MNKSSSYMEITLNRVDNTETVSSPHSYAYGGGNSGAATGQSGGPATALPDHPTISNLSITSAMVGLPITFFENGKRKKQSLTTPPLSSELSRVKSEDEEGKGGGIGGSSPSEGLTPEGFPCTTRRVELLSFDLDNVSPPIANLFRRVITTEVPTMAFDRVLLYENDGVVLDELLSHRLGLVPVAGPVSRMEYITEPGQASFQSLDPKRVLMFELEAEGAKNVAVTSVYSRQLSWVPLPGQEEFHSGPSSPSDPEHNEADSVFVVHPDILLTKLGPGQRVKLRAMAVKGIGAVHTKWSPVSACYYEMKTHIELTEPVLGEAAEQLVKMSPKGVFGLVKVPNENEEEEEETESKVGRSKDPESLSKKSTTVSAVVLDPSKCTISRECLRTDQYPELENKVKITKNKTRVRFHVESVGQLHAVEIFRTALTLFAERVRYLARLIQDTEVVGAVPE
;
A
#
# COMPACT_ATOMS: atom_id res chain seq x y z
N MET A 1 -0.15 -59.64 -21.07
CA MET A 1 0.65 -58.65 -21.81
C MET A 1 0.79 -57.42 -20.95
N ASN A 2 2.04 -57.06 -20.65
CA ASN A 2 2.47 -56.26 -19.50
C ASN A 2 2.03 -54.78 -19.57
N LYS A 3 1.53 -54.25 -18.44
CA LYS A 3 1.57 -52.81 -18.15
C LYS A 3 2.94 -52.52 -17.52
N SER A 4 3.78 -51.79 -18.26
CA SER A 4 5.02 -51.24 -17.73
C SER A 4 4.69 -50.02 -16.86
N SER A 5 4.88 -50.15 -15.54
CA SER A 5 4.86 -49.02 -14.61
C SER A 5 6.28 -48.50 -14.49
N SER A 6 6.53 -47.28 -14.97
CA SER A 6 7.77 -46.55 -14.75
C SER A 6 7.89 -46.22 -13.26
N TYR A 7 8.87 -46.84 -12.59
CA TYR A 7 9.30 -46.41 -11.27
C TYR A 7 10.32 -45.28 -11.44
N MET A 8 10.08 -44.16 -10.75
CA MET A 8 11.02 -43.05 -10.65
C MET A 8 11.91 -43.31 -9.42
N GLU A 9 13.17 -43.68 -9.66
CA GLU A 9 14.14 -43.97 -8.61
C GLU A 9 14.67 -42.64 -8.04
N ILE A 10 14.28 -42.30 -6.82
CA ILE A 10 14.81 -41.13 -6.10
C ILE A 10 16.13 -41.58 -5.44
N THR A 11 17.24 -41.30 -6.10
CA THR A 11 18.57 -41.47 -5.49
C THR A 11 18.82 -40.35 -4.49
N LEU A 12 18.93 -40.73 -3.22
CA LEU A 12 19.39 -39.87 -2.12
C LEU A 12 20.89 -39.59 -2.30
N ASN A 13 21.23 -38.54 -3.05
CA ASN A 13 22.56 -37.95 -3.00
C ASN A 13 22.71 -37.18 -1.69
N ARG A 14 23.33 -37.82 -0.71
CA ARG A 14 23.75 -37.21 0.55
C ARG A 14 24.85 -36.18 0.23
N VAL A 15 24.55 -34.90 0.41
CA VAL A 15 25.55 -33.83 0.31
C VAL A 15 26.40 -33.89 1.58
N ASP A 16 27.56 -34.54 1.48
CA ASP A 16 28.62 -34.47 2.48
C ASP A 16 29.25 -33.08 2.43
N ASN A 17 28.78 -32.18 3.30
CA ASN A 17 29.49 -31.02 3.89
C ASN A 17 28.49 -29.99 4.42
N THR A 18 27.72 -30.36 5.45
CA THR A 18 27.10 -29.38 6.35
C THR A 18 27.76 -29.53 7.71
N GLU A 19 28.65 -28.59 8.04
CA GLU A 19 29.16 -28.44 9.39
C GLU A 19 27.98 -28.13 10.31
N THR A 20 27.58 -29.13 11.09
CA THR A 20 26.57 -28.99 12.14
C THR A 20 27.27 -28.43 13.36
N VAL A 21 27.17 -27.12 13.55
CA VAL A 21 27.53 -26.51 14.84
C VAL A 21 26.45 -26.92 15.83
N SER A 22 26.78 -27.88 16.70
CA SER A 22 25.95 -28.28 17.82
C SER A 22 25.92 -27.16 18.86
N SER A 23 24.72 -26.73 19.23
CA SER A 23 24.50 -25.83 20.37
C SER A 23 24.83 -26.56 21.68
N PRO A 24 25.63 -25.97 22.59
CA PRO A 24 25.96 -26.58 23.86
C PRO A 24 24.84 -26.29 24.87
N HIS A 25 24.09 -27.32 25.27
CA HIS A 25 23.98 -27.73 26.67
C HIS A 25 22.92 -28.81 26.86
N SER A 26 23.43 -30.00 27.16
CA SER A 26 22.75 -31.07 27.87
C SER A 26 22.40 -30.61 29.28
N TYR A 27 21.17 -30.81 29.72
CA TYR A 27 20.89 -31.02 31.14
C TYR A 27 20.08 -32.30 31.29
N ALA A 28 20.67 -33.21 32.06
CA ALA A 28 20.11 -34.46 32.53
C ALA A 28 19.46 -34.28 33.91
N TYR A 29 18.71 -35.31 34.30
CA TYR A 29 18.01 -35.59 35.58
C TYR A 29 16.61 -34.98 35.69
N GLY A 30 15.59 -35.67 36.20
CA GLY A 30 15.49 -36.97 36.87
C GLY A 30 14.08 -37.05 37.48
N GLY A 31 13.50 -38.24 37.59
CA GLY A 31 12.14 -38.42 38.15
C GLY A 31 12.08 -38.16 39.66
N GLY A 32 10.89 -37.77 40.15
CA GLY A 32 10.56 -37.83 41.58
C GLY A 32 9.60 -36.76 42.13
N ASN A 33 8.31 -37.11 42.15
CA ASN A 33 7.28 -36.87 43.19
C ASN A 33 6.98 -35.49 43.84
N SER A 34 5.69 -35.13 43.75
CA SER A 34 4.78 -34.49 44.75
C SER A 34 5.24 -33.38 45.72
N GLY A 35 4.55 -32.24 45.70
CA GLY A 35 4.44 -31.34 46.86
C GLY A 35 4.03 -29.91 46.48
N ALA A 36 2.86 -29.46 46.95
CA ALA A 36 2.30 -28.13 46.71
C ALA A 36 3.00 -27.03 47.51
N ALA A 37 3.21 -25.84 46.90
CA ALA A 37 3.17 -24.53 47.58
C ALA A 37 3.21 -23.36 46.59
N THR A 38 2.45 -22.33 46.96
CA THR A 38 2.25 -20.97 46.42
C THR A 38 3.49 -20.19 45.95
N GLY A 39 3.31 -19.39 44.89
CA GLY A 39 4.17 -18.25 44.55
C GLY A 39 4.32 -18.04 43.03
N GLN A 40 3.42 -17.29 42.39
CA GLN A 40 3.64 -16.84 41.00
C GLN A 40 4.67 -15.70 40.98
N SER A 41 5.95 -16.04 41.17
CA SER A 41 7.05 -15.32 40.55
C SER A 41 7.25 -15.94 39.16
N GLY A 42 6.60 -15.37 38.15
CA GLY A 42 6.88 -15.73 36.77
C GLY A 42 8.34 -15.39 36.47
N GLY A 43 9.19 -16.41 36.33
CA GLY A 43 10.52 -16.22 35.75
C GLY A 43 10.39 -15.56 34.37
N PRO A 44 11.41 -14.83 33.90
CA PRO A 44 11.35 -14.22 32.58
C PRO A 44 11.01 -15.31 31.55
N ALA A 45 10.02 -15.06 30.71
CA ALA A 45 9.60 -16.00 29.68
C ALA A 45 10.82 -16.41 28.85
N THR A 46 11.20 -17.69 28.89
CA THR A 46 12.39 -18.21 28.21
C THR A 46 12.29 -18.11 26.68
N ALA A 47 11.10 -17.83 26.16
CA ALA A 47 10.86 -17.49 24.77
C ALA A 47 9.93 -16.26 24.72
N LEU A 48 10.44 -15.16 24.18
CA LEU A 48 9.55 -14.18 23.55
C LEU A 48 8.82 -14.94 22.43
N PRO A 49 7.50 -14.83 22.32
CA PRO A 49 6.82 -15.49 21.22
C PRO A 49 7.27 -14.86 19.91
N ASP A 50 8.01 -15.61 19.09
CA ASP A 50 8.43 -15.29 17.71
C ASP A 50 7.24 -15.19 16.75
N HIS A 51 6.14 -14.57 17.19
CA HIS A 51 4.99 -14.34 16.35
C HIS A 51 5.21 -13.05 15.55
N PRO A 52 4.89 -13.07 14.25
CA PRO A 52 4.92 -11.86 13.46
C PRO A 52 3.92 -10.86 14.04
N THR A 53 4.38 -9.64 14.31
CA THR A 53 3.55 -8.58 14.90
C THR A 53 3.35 -7.48 13.87
N ILE A 54 2.10 -7.11 13.62
CA ILE A 54 1.76 -5.96 12.77
C ILE A 54 1.61 -4.73 13.66
N SER A 55 2.31 -3.65 13.33
CA SER A 55 2.26 -2.36 14.02
C SER A 55 2.12 -1.22 13.01
N ASN A 56 1.74 -0.02 13.49
CA ASN A 56 1.67 1.21 12.70
C ASN A 56 0.85 1.09 11.38
N LEU A 57 -0.33 0.46 11.45
CA LEU A 57 -1.23 0.38 10.30
C LEU A 57 -1.80 1.76 9.99
N SER A 58 -1.54 2.23 8.78
CA SER A 58 -2.02 3.51 8.26
C SER A 58 -2.65 3.30 6.89
N ILE A 59 -3.84 3.86 6.69
CA ILE A 59 -4.54 3.84 5.41
C ILE A 59 -4.62 5.29 4.96
N THR A 60 -3.93 5.58 3.87
CA THR A 60 -3.99 6.88 3.20
C THR A 60 -4.81 6.69 1.94
N SER A 61 -6.06 7.12 1.96
CA SER A 61 -6.86 7.16 0.74
C SER A 61 -6.48 8.39 -0.07
N ALA A 62 -6.17 8.23 -1.35
CA ALA A 62 -6.11 9.33 -2.30
C ALA A 62 -7.53 9.74 -2.71
N MET A 63 -8.44 9.94 -1.73
CA MET A 63 -9.56 10.84 -1.95
C MET A 63 -8.96 12.23 -2.12
N VAL A 64 -9.29 12.88 -3.23
CA VAL A 64 -9.03 14.32 -3.38
C VAL A 64 -9.71 15.01 -2.20
N GLY A 65 -8.90 15.34 -1.18
CA GLY A 65 -9.18 16.25 -0.08
C GLY A 65 -10.38 15.96 0.81
N LEU A 66 -10.34 14.93 1.67
CA LEU A 66 -11.06 14.96 2.96
C LEU A 66 -10.33 14.15 4.06
N PRO A 67 -10.24 14.64 5.30
CA PRO A 67 -9.62 13.93 6.42
C PRO A 67 -10.50 12.76 6.89
N ILE A 68 -9.88 11.59 7.04
CA ILE A 68 -10.47 10.39 7.63
C ILE A 68 -10.54 10.59 9.16
N THR A 69 -11.59 11.22 9.67
CA THR A 69 -11.94 11.11 11.10
C THR A 69 -12.94 9.97 11.27
N PHE A 70 -12.44 8.74 11.24
CA PHE A 70 -13.26 7.55 11.49
C PHE A 70 -12.51 6.49 12.31
N PHE A 71 -11.87 6.89 13.41
CA PHE A 71 -11.52 6.00 14.52
C PHE A 71 -11.34 6.82 15.81
N GLU A 72 -12.43 7.38 16.35
CA GLU A 72 -12.52 7.65 17.79
C GLU A 72 -13.97 7.96 18.19
N ASN A 73 -14.66 6.97 18.76
CA ASN A 73 -15.82 7.25 19.59
C ASN A 73 -15.95 6.21 20.69
N GLY A 74 -15.04 6.30 21.65
CA GLY A 74 -15.17 5.76 23.00
C GLY A 74 -15.34 6.89 24.01
N LYS A 75 -16.57 7.39 24.15
CA LYS A 75 -17.09 8.18 25.30
C LYS A 75 -16.43 9.53 25.63
N ARG A 76 -17.14 10.63 25.36
CA ARG A 76 -17.72 11.52 26.40
C ARG A 76 -18.53 12.68 25.80
N LYS A 77 -19.81 12.74 26.17
CA LYS A 77 -20.67 13.94 26.10
C LYS A 77 -20.30 14.92 27.23
N LYS A 78 -20.17 16.22 26.92
CA LYS A 78 -21.06 17.26 27.45
C LYS A 78 -20.90 18.60 26.72
N GLN A 79 -22.06 19.20 26.50
CA GLN A 79 -22.38 20.47 25.84
C GLN A 79 -21.73 21.70 26.50
N SER A 80 -21.53 22.78 25.75
CA SER A 80 -22.35 24.00 25.91
C SER A 80 -22.16 24.97 24.74
N LEU A 81 -23.29 25.44 24.22
CA LEU A 81 -23.44 26.60 23.34
C LEU A 81 -23.06 27.88 24.09
N THR A 82 -22.40 28.82 23.42
CA THR A 82 -22.69 30.27 23.50
C THR A 82 -22.04 31.01 22.33
N THR A 83 -22.84 31.58 21.44
CA THR A 83 -22.51 32.76 20.61
C THR A 83 -22.51 34.01 21.50
N PRO A 84 -21.78 35.11 21.17
CA PRO A 84 -22.36 36.21 20.36
C PRO A 84 -21.26 36.99 19.55
N PRO A 85 -21.48 38.24 19.06
CA PRO A 85 -22.01 38.54 17.72
C PRO A 85 -21.10 39.45 16.85
N LEU A 86 -21.60 39.73 15.64
CA LEU A 86 -21.04 40.59 14.58
C LEU A 86 -20.55 41.98 15.02
N SER A 87 -19.49 42.45 14.36
CA SER A 87 -19.30 43.87 14.02
C SER A 87 -18.81 44.03 12.58
N SER A 88 -19.40 45.04 11.92
CA SER A 88 -19.23 45.58 10.58
C SER A 88 -17.87 46.21 10.28
N GLU A 89 -17.43 46.17 9.02
CA GLU A 89 -16.79 47.26 8.25
C GLU A 89 -16.57 46.77 6.79
N LEU A 90 -17.34 47.20 5.78
CA LEU A 90 -17.13 48.39 4.93
C LEU A 90 -15.73 48.54 4.32
N SER A 91 -15.55 48.10 3.07
CA SER A 91 -14.92 48.95 2.06
C SER A 91 -15.37 48.59 0.65
N ARG A 92 -15.87 49.61 -0.01
CA ARG A 92 -16.42 49.71 -1.36
C ARG A 92 -15.32 50.25 -2.27
N VAL A 93 -15.07 49.60 -3.40
CA VAL A 93 -14.52 50.26 -4.60
C VAL A 93 -15.36 49.82 -5.80
N LYS A 94 -16.02 50.81 -6.42
CA LYS A 94 -16.76 50.75 -7.67
C LYS A 94 -15.89 51.35 -8.78
N SER A 95 -16.03 50.81 -9.99
CA SER A 95 -16.27 51.54 -11.25
C SER A 95 -16.29 50.50 -12.40
N GLU A 96 -17.45 50.17 -12.99
CA GLU A 96 -18.11 50.84 -14.16
C GLU A 96 -17.44 50.40 -15.48
N ASP A 97 -18.06 50.05 -16.62
CA ASP A 97 -19.42 49.81 -17.17
C ASP A 97 -19.15 49.03 -18.51
N GLU A 98 -20.04 48.30 -19.21
CA GLU A 98 -21.31 48.68 -19.86
C GLU A 98 -22.09 47.44 -20.38
N GLU A 99 -23.33 47.72 -20.76
CA GLU A 99 -24.53 46.88 -20.94
C GLU A 99 -24.66 46.04 -22.23
N GLY A 100 -25.62 45.09 -22.22
CA GLY A 100 -26.06 44.42 -23.46
C GLY A 100 -27.16 43.33 -23.35
N LYS A 101 -28.34 43.66 -22.80
CA LYS A 101 -29.70 43.09 -23.06
C LYS A 101 -29.93 41.55 -23.21
N GLY A 102 -30.65 41.00 -22.22
CA GLY A 102 -32.06 40.58 -22.37
C GLY A 102 -32.41 39.20 -22.94
N GLY A 103 -32.91 38.30 -22.07
CA GLY A 103 -33.71 37.13 -22.47
C GLY A 103 -33.79 36.05 -21.39
N GLY A 104 -34.75 36.16 -20.47
CA GLY A 104 -35.04 35.11 -19.47
C GLY A 104 -36.12 34.16 -19.97
N ILE A 105 -35.83 32.85 -19.99
CA ILE A 105 -36.82 31.75 -19.93
C ILE A 105 -36.17 30.53 -19.24
N GLY A 106 -36.84 30.00 -18.20
CA GLY A 106 -36.85 28.57 -17.87
C GLY A 106 -35.70 28.03 -17.03
N GLY A 107 -35.83 28.11 -15.71
CA GLY A 107 -35.01 27.34 -14.78
C GLY A 107 -35.33 25.84 -14.84
N SER A 108 -34.35 25.05 -15.27
CA SER A 108 -34.24 23.62 -14.96
C SER A 108 -32.92 23.41 -14.22
N SER A 109 -33.04 23.05 -12.96
CA SER A 109 -31.97 22.72 -12.02
C SER A 109 -30.97 21.67 -12.55
N PRO A 110 -29.65 21.89 -12.44
CA PRO A 110 -28.68 20.82 -12.42
C PRO A 110 -28.12 20.68 -11.00
N SER A 111 -28.44 19.60 -10.31
CA SER A 111 -27.74 19.23 -9.08
C SER A 111 -27.35 17.76 -9.13
N GLU A 112 -26.34 17.47 -9.95
CA GLU A 112 -25.58 16.23 -9.83
C GLU A 112 -24.10 16.57 -9.55
N GLY A 113 -23.72 16.39 -8.28
CA GLY A 113 -22.40 15.89 -7.87
C GLY A 113 -21.11 16.59 -8.36
N LEU A 114 -21.00 17.91 -8.25
CA LEU A 114 -19.73 18.62 -8.48
C LEU A 114 -19.10 19.07 -7.15
N THR A 115 -17.78 18.95 -7.01
CA THR A 115 -17.01 19.56 -5.90
C THR A 115 -16.93 21.09 -6.09
N PRO A 116 -16.51 21.89 -5.07
CA PRO A 116 -16.47 23.36 -5.15
C PRO A 116 -15.63 23.94 -6.30
N GLU A 117 -14.78 23.13 -6.94
CA GLU A 117 -13.95 23.50 -8.09
C GLU A 117 -14.49 23.01 -9.45
N GLY A 118 -15.71 22.46 -9.51
CA GLY A 118 -16.36 22.08 -10.77
C GLY A 118 -15.86 20.76 -11.37
N PHE A 119 -15.22 19.90 -10.57
CA PHE A 119 -14.90 18.53 -10.97
C PHE A 119 -16.02 17.57 -10.55
N PRO A 120 -16.41 16.60 -11.40
CA PRO A 120 -17.36 15.56 -11.00
C PRO A 120 -16.77 14.78 -9.82
N CYS A 121 -17.60 14.43 -8.84
CA CYS A 121 -17.21 13.62 -7.68
C CYS A 121 -16.53 12.33 -8.15
N THR A 122 -15.19 12.30 -8.16
CA THR A 122 -14.46 11.18 -8.75
C THR A 122 -14.50 10.00 -7.79
N THR A 123 -15.02 8.87 -8.26
CA THR A 123 -15.03 7.54 -7.64
C THR A 123 -13.63 6.92 -7.47
N ARG A 124 -12.59 7.73 -7.26
CA ARG A 124 -11.20 7.28 -7.21
C ARG A 124 -10.95 6.58 -5.86
N ARG A 125 -11.25 5.28 -5.79
CA ARG A 125 -10.91 4.39 -4.67
C ARG A 125 -9.41 4.01 -4.64
N VAL A 126 -8.50 4.94 -4.95
CA VAL A 126 -7.07 4.62 -4.88
C VAL A 126 -6.63 4.78 -3.42
N GLU A 127 -6.28 3.66 -2.80
CA GLU A 127 -5.88 3.61 -1.41
C GLU A 127 -4.46 3.08 -1.28
N LEU A 128 -3.68 3.71 -0.41
CA LEU A 128 -2.38 3.24 0.02
C LEU A 128 -2.49 2.74 1.46
N LEU A 129 -2.24 1.45 1.66
CA LEU A 129 -2.08 0.84 2.97
C LEU A 129 -0.59 0.68 3.28
N SER A 130 -0.13 1.31 4.35
CA SER A 130 1.23 1.17 4.87
C SER A 130 1.20 0.61 6.29
N PHE A 131 1.99 -0.43 6.56
CA PHE A 131 2.09 -1.03 7.89
C PHE A 131 3.49 -1.58 8.15
N ASP A 132 3.88 -1.63 9.43
CA ASP A 132 5.13 -2.23 9.86
C ASP A 132 4.88 -3.69 10.29
N LEU A 133 5.75 -4.59 9.85
CA LEU A 133 5.73 -6.00 10.17
C LEU A 133 7.05 -6.35 10.86
N ASP A 134 6.94 -6.63 12.16
CA ASP A 134 8.06 -6.97 13.04
C ASP A 134 8.14 -8.51 13.21
N ASN A 135 9.36 -9.01 13.41
CA ASN A 135 9.69 -10.44 13.58
C ASN A 135 9.35 -11.31 12.36
N VAL A 136 9.61 -10.81 11.15
CA VAL A 136 9.37 -11.57 9.91
C VAL A 136 10.63 -11.76 9.10
N SER A 137 10.82 -12.97 8.58
CA SER A 137 11.92 -13.28 7.69
C SER A 137 11.67 -12.72 6.27
N PRO A 138 12.72 -12.26 5.55
CA PRO A 138 12.57 -11.73 4.20
C PRO A 138 11.86 -12.67 3.20
N PRO A 139 12.03 -14.00 3.24
CA PRO A 139 11.28 -14.92 2.38
C PRO A 139 9.77 -14.86 2.61
N ILE A 140 9.33 -14.78 3.87
CA ILE A 140 7.90 -14.70 4.23
C ILE A 140 7.33 -13.34 3.79
N ALA A 141 8.08 -12.25 4.00
CA ALA A 141 7.68 -10.93 3.51
C ALA A 141 7.50 -10.92 1.98
N ASN A 142 8.47 -11.47 1.24
CA ASN A 142 8.36 -11.56 -0.22
C ASN A 142 7.23 -12.49 -0.67
N LEU A 143 6.92 -13.54 0.10
CA LEU A 143 5.76 -14.38 -0.16
C LEU A 143 4.46 -13.56 -0.09
N PHE A 144 4.24 -12.79 0.98
CA PHE A 144 3.06 -11.93 1.09
C PHE A 144 2.95 -10.95 -0.08
N ARG A 145 4.07 -10.31 -0.44
CA ARG A 145 4.13 -9.42 -1.61
C ARG A 145 3.66 -10.14 -2.89
N ARG A 146 4.12 -11.38 -3.10
CA ARG A 146 3.71 -12.19 -4.26
C ARG A 146 2.23 -12.55 -4.23
N VAL A 147 1.74 -13.08 -3.11
CA VAL A 147 0.32 -13.48 -2.97
C VAL A 147 -0.61 -12.29 -3.24
N ILE A 148 -0.29 -11.12 -2.67
CA ILE A 148 -1.04 -9.87 -2.87
C ILE A 148 -1.11 -9.49 -4.36
N THR A 149 0.01 -9.57 -5.08
CA THR A 149 0.06 -9.17 -6.49
C THR A 149 -0.53 -10.22 -7.45
N THR A 150 -0.33 -11.51 -7.20
CA THR A 150 -0.60 -12.55 -8.21
C THR A 150 -1.82 -13.42 -7.92
N GLU A 151 -2.25 -13.55 -6.67
CA GLU A 151 -3.24 -14.58 -6.29
C GLU A 151 -4.59 -14.02 -5.86
N VAL A 152 -4.61 -12.78 -5.37
CA VAL A 152 -5.86 -12.11 -5.02
C VAL A 152 -6.68 -11.90 -6.30
N PRO A 153 -7.90 -12.43 -6.38
CA PRO A 153 -8.70 -12.36 -7.59
C PRO A 153 -9.37 -10.99 -7.76
N THR A 154 -9.60 -10.62 -9.01
CA THR A 154 -10.34 -9.40 -9.40
C THR A 154 -11.20 -9.65 -10.64
N MET A 155 -12.06 -8.69 -10.97
CA MET A 155 -12.82 -8.68 -12.24
C MET A 155 -12.06 -7.86 -13.29
N ALA A 156 -11.89 -8.38 -14.50
CA ALA A 156 -11.34 -7.61 -15.61
C ALA A 156 -11.98 -8.00 -16.93
N PHE A 157 -11.95 -7.09 -17.90
CA PHE A 157 -12.45 -7.36 -19.25
C PHE A 157 -11.58 -8.40 -19.95
N ASP A 158 -12.23 -9.43 -20.52
CA ASP A 158 -11.55 -10.53 -21.18
C ASP A 158 -12.01 -10.76 -22.61
N ARG A 159 -13.32 -10.89 -22.82
CA ARG A 159 -13.91 -11.09 -24.14
C ARG A 159 -14.60 -9.82 -24.60
N VAL A 160 -14.20 -9.30 -25.75
CA VAL A 160 -14.80 -8.11 -26.37
C VAL A 160 -15.39 -8.52 -27.72
N LEU A 161 -16.66 -8.19 -27.94
CA LEU A 161 -17.36 -8.34 -29.21
C LEU A 161 -17.54 -6.96 -29.81
N LEU A 162 -16.83 -6.67 -30.89
CA LEU A 162 -17.00 -5.45 -31.66
C LEU A 162 -18.07 -5.68 -32.74
N TYR A 163 -19.08 -4.80 -32.76
CA TYR A 163 -20.10 -4.78 -33.81
C TYR A 163 -19.70 -3.83 -34.93
N GLU A 164 -19.22 -2.64 -34.56
CA GLU A 164 -18.80 -1.60 -35.48
C GLU A 164 -17.56 -0.91 -34.90
N ASN A 165 -16.52 -0.73 -35.71
CA ASN A 165 -15.35 0.10 -35.38
C ASN A 165 -14.86 0.82 -36.63
N ASP A 166 -15.39 2.03 -36.87
CA ASP A 166 -14.92 2.91 -37.93
C ASP A 166 -13.79 3.85 -37.44
N GLY A 167 -13.30 3.61 -36.22
CA GLY A 167 -12.25 4.41 -35.60
C GLY A 167 -10.86 4.16 -36.20
N VAL A 168 -9.91 5.02 -35.81
CA VAL A 168 -8.50 4.89 -36.24
C VAL A 168 -7.76 3.80 -35.46
N VAL A 169 -8.23 3.47 -34.25
CA VAL A 169 -7.63 2.45 -33.39
C VAL A 169 -8.11 1.08 -33.84
N LEU A 170 -7.16 0.19 -34.13
CA LEU A 170 -7.43 -1.19 -34.53
C LEU A 170 -8.16 -1.97 -33.43
N ASP A 171 -8.95 -2.97 -33.83
CA ASP A 171 -9.81 -3.75 -32.95
C ASP A 171 -9.05 -4.42 -31.81
N GLU A 172 -7.90 -5.03 -32.12
CA GLU A 172 -7.04 -5.71 -31.16
C GLU A 172 -6.43 -4.73 -30.15
N LEU A 173 -6.06 -3.53 -30.60
CA LEU A 173 -5.49 -2.51 -29.73
C LEU A 173 -6.56 -1.91 -28.83
N LEU A 174 -7.76 -1.66 -29.35
CA LEU A 174 -8.90 -1.19 -28.56
C LEU A 174 -9.30 -2.24 -27.51
N SER A 175 -9.37 -3.51 -27.90
CA SER A 175 -9.66 -4.63 -27.01
C SER A 175 -8.62 -4.79 -25.90
N HIS A 176 -7.33 -4.67 -26.24
CA HIS A 176 -6.25 -4.71 -25.26
C HIS A 176 -6.35 -3.55 -24.26
N ARG A 177 -6.66 -2.33 -24.72
CA ARG A 177 -6.87 -1.17 -23.84
C ARG A 177 -8.06 -1.37 -22.92
N LEU A 178 -9.18 -1.88 -23.43
CA LEU A 178 -10.36 -2.22 -22.64
C LEU A 178 -10.02 -3.25 -21.56
N GLY A 179 -9.23 -4.27 -21.91
CA GLY A 179 -8.75 -5.29 -20.97
C GLY A 179 -8.03 -4.73 -19.74
N LEU A 180 -7.38 -3.57 -19.86
CA LEU A 180 -6.63 -2.90 -18.79
C LEU A 180 -7.47 -1.89 -17.99
N VAL A 181 -8.73 -1.66 -18.36
CA VAL A 181 -9.62 -0.79 -17.58
C VAL A 181 -10.08 -1.53 -16.33
N PRO A 182 -9.79 -1.01 -15.12
CA PRO A 182 -10.18 -1.67 -13.89
C PRO A 182 -11.69 -1.56 -13.66
N VAL A 183 -12.32 -2.71 -13.41
CA VAL A 183 -13.74 -2.85 -13.11
C VAL A 183 -13.91 -3.31 -11.68
N ALA A 184 -14.74 -2.60 -10.92
CA ALA A 184 -15.22 -3.04 -9.63
C ALA A 184 -16.44 -3.96 -9.81
N GLY A 185 -16.51 -5.04 -9.03
CA GLY A 185 -17.60 -6.00 -9.06
C GLY A 185 -17.50 -7.02 -7.93
N PRO A 186 -18.55 -7.82 -7.69
CA PRO A 186 -18.61 -8.79 -6.59
C PRO A 186 -17.74 -10.01 -6.84
N VAL A 187 -16.44 -9.91 -6.57
CA VAL A 187 -15.46 -10.99 -6.77
C VAL A 187 -15.81 -12.23 -5.94
N SER A 188 -16.30 -12.06 -4.72
CA SER A 188 -16.62 -13.17 -3.80
C SER A 188 -17.81 -14.01 -4.25
N ARG A 189 -18.82 -13.40 -4.89
CA ARG A 189 -20.02 -14.10 -5.38
C ARG A 189 -19.84 -14.71 -6.77
N MET A 190 -18.90 -14.19 -7.54
CA MET A 190 -18.59 -14.66 -8.89
C MET A 190 -17.74 -15.93 -8.87
N GLU A 191 -18.06 -16.85 -9.77
CA GLU A 191 -17.31 -18.10 -9.98
C GLU A 191 -16.25 -17.96 -11.07
N TYR A 192 -15.22 -18.79 -11.01
CA TYR A 192 -14.24 -18.90 -12.09
C TYR A 192 -14.84 -19.61 -13.30
N ILE A 193 -14.33 -19.25 -14.49
CA ILE A 193 -14.62 -19.97 -15.73
C ILE A 193 -13.67 -21.16 -15.81
N THR A 194 -14.22 -22.37 -15.82
CA THR A 194 -13.45 -23.62 -15.96
C THR A 194 -13.48 -24.15 -17.38
N GLU A 195 -14.56 -23.88 -18.10
CA GLU A 195 -14.78 -24.38 -19.46
C GLU A 195 -15.01 -23.23 -20.45
N PRO A 196 -14.48 -23.33 -21.68
CA PRO A 196 -14.53 -22.23 -22.65
C PRO A 196 -15.96 -21.85 -23.08
N GLY A 197 -16.91 -22.80 -23.02
CA GLY A 197 -18.32 -22.61 -23.37
C GLY A 197 -19.12 -21.80 -22.36
N GLN A 198 -18.65 -21.69 -21.11
CA GLN A 198 -19.33 -20.98 -20.02
C GLN A 198 -19.28 -19.45 -20.15
N ALA A 199 -18.48 -18.92 -21.09
CA ALA A 199 -18.27 -17.48 -21.26
C ALA A 199 -18.44 -17.02 -22.71
N SER A 200 -19.40 -17.57 -23.45
CA SER A 200 -19.63 -17.19 -24.86
C SER A 200 -20.72 -16.13 -24.98
N PHE A 201 -20.66 -15.28 -26.00
CA PHE A 201 -21.72 -14.27 -26.26
C PHE A 201 -23.08 -14.90 -26.62
N GLN A 202 -23.11 -16.19 -26.93
CA GLN A 202 -24.32 -16.95 -27.23
C GLN A 202 -24.92 -17.63 -26.00
N SER A 203 -24.08 -17.99 -25.03
CA SER A 203 -24.45 -18.65 -23.78
C SER A 203 -23.79 -17.91 -22.63
N LEU A 204 -24.50 -16.89 -22.12
CA LEU A 204 -24.06 -16.05 -21.02
C LEU A 204 -24.45 -16.71 -19.69
N ASP A 205 -23.49 -16.91 -18.81
CA ASP A 205 -23.74 -17.36 -17.44
C ASP A 205 -23.70 -16.17 -16.46
N PRO A 206 -24.84 -15.80 -15.84
CA PRO A 206 -24.91 -14.72 -14.86
C PRO A 206 -24.01 -14.91 -13.64
N LYS A 207 -23.59 -16.15 -13.32
CA LYS A 207 -22.73 -16.41 -12.14
C LYS A 207 -21.24 -16.15 -12.40
N ARG A 208 -20.84 -15.96 -13.67
CA ARG A 208 -19.44 -15.93 -14.10
C ARG A 208 -19.07 -14.69 -14.90
N VAL A 209 -20.04 -14.02 -15.52
CA VAL A 209 -19.81 -12.93 -16.47
C VAL A 209 -20.60 -11.68 -16.09
N LEU A 210 -19.95 -10.52 -16.13
CA LEU A 210 -20.59 -9.21 -16.13
C LEU A 210 -20.53 -8.61 -17.54
N MET A 211 -21.65 -8.12 -18.05
CA MET A 211 -21.75 -7.56 -19.40
C MET A 211 -21.70 -6.03 -19.38
N PHE A 212 -20.90 -5.45 -20.25
CA PHE A 212 -20.82 -4.01 -20.47
C PHE A 212 -21.03 -3.68 -21.94
N GLU A 213 -21.67 -2.55 -22.20
CA GLU A 213 -21.90 -2.01 -23.54
C GLU A 213 -21.25 -0.64 -23.68
N LEU A 214 -20.74 -0.36 -24.88
CA LEU A 214 -20.24 0.96 -25.26
C LEU A 214 -20.75 1.27 -26.67
N GLU A 215 -21.46 2.38 -26.81
CA GLU A 215 -21.87 2.95 -28.09
C GLU A 215 -21.49 4.43 -28.12
N ALA A 216 -20.66 4.80 -29.09
CA ALA A 216 -20.20 6.17 -29.27
C ALA A 216 -20.14 6.54 -30.75
N GLU A 217 -20.56 7.77 -31.06
CA GLU A 217 -20.47 8.36 -32.39
C GLU A 217 -19.71 9.69 -32.32
N GLY A 218 -18.82 9.91 -33.27
CA GLY A 218 -18.08 11.16 -33.40
C GLY A 218 -19.00 12.30 -33.82
N ALA A 219 -19.12 13.33 -32.99
CA ALA A 219 -19.96 14.49 -33.25
C ALA A 219 -19.54 15.20 -34.55
N LYS A 220 -20.50 15.45 -35.44
CA LYS A 220 -20.24 16.06 -36.76
C LYS A 220 -19.65 17.47 -36.69
N ASN A 221 -19.90 18.18 -35.59
CA ASN A 221 -19.48 19.57 -35.39
C ASN A 221 -18.09 19.71 -34.74
N VAL A 222 -17.46 18.60 -34.34
CA VAL A 222 -16.18 18.60 -33.61
C VAL A 222 -15.16 17.79 -34.38
N ALA A 223 -13.95 18.32 -34.54
CA ALA A 223 -12.89 17.64 -35.28
C ALA A 223 -12.52 16.27 -34.68
N VAL A 224 -12.56 16.15 -33.35
CA VAL A 224 -12.26 14.90 -32.63
C VAL A 224 -13.16 14.76 -31.41
N THR A 225 -13.86 13.63 -31.32
CA THR A 225 -14.63 13.21 -30.14
C THR A 225 -13.82 12.21 -29.33
N SER A 226 -13.59 12.51 -28.05
CA SER A 226 -12.86 11.60 -27.14
C SER A 226 -13.83 10.62 -26.48
N VAL A 227 -13.54 9.32 -26.60
CA VAL A 227 -14.33 8.24 -26.00
C VAL A 227 -13.66 7.83 -24.70
N TYR A 228 -14.39 7.90 -23.59
CA TYR A 228 -13.88 7.65 -22.24
C TYR A 228 -14.50 6.41 -21.63
N SER A 229 -13.83 5.83 -20.63
CA SER A 229 -14.28 4.63 -19.92
C SER A 229 -15.62 4.80 -19.20
N ARG A 230 -16.02 6.02 -18.80
CA ARG A 230 -17.37 6.30 -18.25
C ARG A 230 -18.54 5.96 -19.19
N GLN A 231 -18.28 5.84 -20.49
CA GLN A 231 -19.30 5.49 -21.48
C GLN A 231 -19.58 3.98 -21.50
N LEU A 232 -18.78 3.16 -20.77
CA LEU A 232 -19.08 1.75 -20.56
C LEU A 232 -20.23 1.60 -19.56
N SER A 233 -21.40 1.24 -20.05
CA SER A 233 -22.57 0.97 -19.21
C SER A 233 -22.64 -0.52 -18.88
N TRP A 234 -22.73 -0.85 -17.59
CA TRP A 234 -23.05 -2.21 -17.16
C TRP A 234 -24.49 -2.54 -17.52
N VAL A 235 -24.69 -3.71 -18.14
CA VAL A 235 -26.01 -4.26 -18.46
C VAL A 235 -26.20 -5.53 -17.63
N PRO A 236 -27.09 -5.52 -16.61
CA PRO A 236 -27.28 -6.66 -15.73
C PRO A 236 -27.87 -7.84 -16.51
N LEU A 237 -27.31 -9.03 -16.29
CA LEU A 237 -27.87 -10.28 -16.77
C LEU A 237 -28.99 -10.76 -15.82
N PRO A 238 -29.90 -11.66 -16.26
CA PRO A 238 -30.94 -12.20 -15.40
C PRO A 238 -30.36 -12.79 -14.10
N GLY A 239 -30.87 -12.33 -12.95
CA GLY A 239 -30.36 -12.71 -11.62
C GLY A 239 -29.20 -11.87 -11.08
N GLN A 240 -28.74 -10.87 -11.84
CA GLN A 240 -27.75 -9.88 -11.36
C GLN A 240 -28.38 -8.54 -10.94
N GLU A 241 -29.71 -8.45 -10.97
CA GLU A 241 -30.46 -7.24 -10.56
C GLU A 241 -30.26 -6.89 -9.08
N GLU A 242 -29.85 -7.87 -8.27
CA GLU A 242 -29.46 -7.68 -6.87
C GLU A 242 -28.13 -6.92 -6.72
N PHE A 243 -27.30 -6.87 -7.76
CA PHE A 243 -26.09 -6.07 -7.77
C PHE A 243 -26.43 -4.61 -8.08
N HIS A 244 -25.69 -3.70 -7.46
CA HIS A 244 -25.96 -2.28 -7.58
C HIS A 244 -25.09 -1.65 -8.66
N SER A 245 -25.68 -0.78 -9.48
CA SER A 245 -24.95 0.01 -10.46
C SER A 245 -24.34 1.24 -9.81
N GLY A 246 -23.03 1.43 -9.96
CA GLY A 246 -22.34 2.62 -9.46
C GLY A 246 -21.80 2.49 -8.03
N PRO A 247 -20.96 3.45 -7.59
CA PRO A 247 -20.42 3.46 -6.23
C PRO A 247 -21.52 3.76 -5.20
N SER A 248 -21.38 3.17 -4.01
CA SER A 248 -22.20 3.53 -2.85
C SER A 248 -22.10 5.02 -2.55
N SER A 249 -23.24 5.71 -2.54
CA SER A 249 -23.32 7.02 -1.90
C SER A 249 -23.37 6.79 -0.39
N PRO A 250 -22.65 7.57 0.44
CA PRO A 250 -22.58 7.37 1.89
C PRO A 250 -23.92 7.54 2.64
N SER A 251 -25.01 7.86 1.94
CA SER A 251 -26.35 8.05 2.48
C SER A 251 -27.17 6.77 2.69
N ASP A 252 -26.77 5.62 2.10
CA ASP A 252 -27.55 4.37 2.18
C ASP A 252 -26.84 3.27 2.99
N PRO A 253 -27.24 3.04 4.26
CA PRO A 253 -26.59 2.08 5.16
C PRO A 253 -26.87 0.59 4.86
N GLU A 254 -27.81 0.28 3.96
CA GLU A 254 -28.06 -1.10 3.48
C GLU A 254 -27.18 -1.48 2.28
N HIS A 255 -26.40 -0.54 1.75
CA HIS A 255 -25.61 -0.75 0.55
C HIS A 255 -24.29 -1.45 0.88
N ASN A 256 -24.21 -2.75 0.58
CA ASN A 256 -22.93 -3.45 0.63
C ASN A 256 -22.10 -3.05 -0.60
N GLU A 257 -21.12 -2.17 -0.40
CA GLU A 257 -20.22 -1.66 -1.45
C GLU A 257 -19.49 -2.78 -2.21
N ALA A 258 -19.29 -3.95 -1.56
CA ALA A 258 -18.70 -5.13 -2.19
C ALA A 258 -19.53 -5.70 -3.35
N ASP A 259 -20.83 -5.37 -3.43
CA ASP A 259 -21.76 -5.85 -4.46
C ASP A 259 -22.04 -4.82 -5.57
N SER A 260 -21.26 -3.73 -5.59
CA SER A 260 -21.37 -2.68 -6.62
C SER A 260 -20.59 -3.02 -7.89
N VAL A 261 -21.20 -2.76 -9.05
CA VAL A 261 -20.60 -2.97 -10.37
C VAL A 261 -20.44 -1.63 -11.08
N PHE A 262 -19.20 -1.23 -11.33
CA PHE A 262 -18.88 0.02 -12.03
C PHE A 262 -17.41 0.05 -12.50
N VAL A 263 -17.10 0.99 -13.39
CA VAL A 263 -15.72 1.25 -13.83
C VAL A 263 -15.02 2.17 -12.84
N VAL A 264 -13.86 1.77 -12.32
CA VAL A 264 -13.18 2.49 -11.21
C VAL A 264 -12.75 3.90 -11.62
N HIS A 265 -12.14 4.04 -12.80
CA HIS A 265 -11.66 5.31 -13.31
C HIS A 265 -12.49 5.73 -14.53
N PRO A 266 -13.41 6.72 -14.41
CA PRO A 266 -14.30 7.15 -15.50
C PRO A 266 -13.61 7.96 -16.60
N ASP A 267 -12.42 8.51 -16.31
CA ASP A 267 -11.71 9.46 -17.17
C ASP A 267 -10.65 8.80 -18.08
N ILE A 268 -10.60 7.46 -18.15
CA ILE A 268 -9.63 6.77 -19.00
C ILE A 268 -10.04 6.95 -20.45
N LEU A 269 -9.19 7.60 -21.25
CA LEU A 269 -9.39 7.70 -22.69
C LEU A 269 -9.23 6.31 -23.33
N LEU A 270 -10.24 5.86 -24.07
CA LEU A 270 -10.23 4.59 -24.80
C LEU A 270 -9.78 4.79 -26.24
N THR A 271 -10.47 5.67 -26.97
CA THR A 271 -10.20 5.99 -28.38
C THR A 271 -10.63 7.42 -28.70
N LYS A 272 -10.26 7.88 -29.89
CA LYS A 272 -10.64 9.17 -30.45
C LYS A 272 -11.32 8.93 -31.80
N LEU A 273 -12.48 9.54 -31.99
CA LEU A 273 -13.30 9.39 -33.19
C LEU A 273 -13.34 10.71 -33.97
N GLY A 274 -13.19 10.64 -35.28
CA GLY A 274 -13.48 11.73 -36.20
C GLY A 274 -14.98 11.91 -36.43
N PRO A 275 -15.40 12.98 -37.14
CA PRO A 275 -16.80 13.26 -37.43
C PRO A 275 -17.48 12.09 -38.16
N GLY A 276 -18.55 11.55 -37.59
CA GLY A 276 -19.33 10.46 -38.18
C GLY A 276 -18.74 9.05 -38.02
N GLN A 277 -17.55 8.89 -37.42
CA GLN A 277 -17.03 7.57 -37.06
C GLN A 277 -17.80 7.00 -35.87
N ARG A 278 -18.06 5.70 -35.87
CA ARG A 278 -18.84 5.01 -34.85
C ARG A 278 -18.06 3.84 -34.24
N VAL A 279 -18.28 3.63 -32.95
CA VAL A 279 -17.78 2.44 -32.22
C VAL A 279 -18.93 1.87 -31.42
N LYS A 280 -19.21 0.59 -31.64
CA LYS A 280 -20.22 -0.18 -30.91
C LYS A 280 -19.64 -1.53 -30.51
N LEU A 281 -19.60 -1.80 -29.21
CA LEU A 281 -19.04 -3.04 -28.67
C LEU A 281 -19.74 -3.51 -27.40
N ARG A 282 -19.55 -4.80 -27.12
CA ARG A 282 -19.90 -5.48 -25.89
C ARG A 282 -18.65 -6.08 -25.25
N ALA A 283 -18.47 -5.90 -23.96
CA ALA A 283 -17.32 -6.43 -23.23
C ALA A 283 -17.79 -7.26 -22.03
N MET A 284 -17.19 -8.44 -21.87
CA MET A 284 -17.39 -9.32 -20.73
C MET A 284 -16.29 -9.12 -19.71
N ALA A 285 -16.66 -8.78 -18.48
CA ALA A 285 -15.76 -8.81 -17.34
C ALA A 285 -15.90 -10.14 -16.60
N VAL A 286 -14.76 -10.77 -16.29
CA VAL A 286 -14.67 -12.11 -15.69
C VAL A 286 -13.69 -12.11 -14.52
N LYS A 287 -13.92 -13.03 -13.59
CA LYS A 287 -13.04 -13.25 -12.44
C LYS A 287 -11.76 -13.94 -12.86
N GLY A 288 -10.61 -13.39 -12.46
CA GLY A 288 -9.30 -13.95 -12.73
C GLY A 288 -8.26 -13.55 -11.69
N ILE A 289 -7.02 -14.02 -11.86
CA ILE A 289 -5.90 -13.77 -10.95
C ILE A 289 -4.71 -13.14 -11.68
N GLY A 290 -3.94 -12.30 -10.99
CA GLY A 290 -2.78 -11.60 -11.54
C GLY A 290 -1.67 -12.54 -12.08
N ALA A 291 -1.60 -13.78 -11.59
CA ALA A 291 -0.67 -14.80 -12.09
C ALA A 291 -0.92 -15.18 -13.56
N VAL A 292 -2.17 -15.08 -14.04
CA VAL A 292 -2.53 -15.39 -15.44
C VAL A 292 -2.25 -14.19 -16.34
N HIS A 293 -2.65 -12.99 -15.90
CA HIS A 293 -2.39 -11.75 -16.62
C HIS A 293 -2.43 -10.56 -15.66
N THR A 294 -1.56 -9.57 -15.88
CA THR A 294 -1.41 -8.38 -15.03
C THR A 294 -2.68 -7.54 -14.91
N LYS A 295 -3.61 -7.63 -15.88
CA LYS A 295 -4.92 -6.96 -15.83
C LYS A 295 -5.78 -7.36 -14.61
N TRP A 296 -5.53 -8.53 -14.04
CA TRP A 296 -6.20 -8.99 -12.81
C TRP A 296 -5.41 -8.68 -11.53
N SER A 297 -4.29 -7.94 -11.62
CA SER A 297 -3.58 -7.49 -10.42
C SER A 297 -4.44 -6.43 -9.70
N PRO A 298 -4.84 -6.67 -8.42
CA PRO A 298 -5.63 -5.69 -7.66
C PRO A 298 -4.81 -4.48 -7.22
N VAL A 299 -3.49 -4.60 -7.26
CA VAL A 299 -2.54 -3.59 -6.78
C VAL A 299 -1.82 -2.93 -7.96
N SER A 300 -1.63 -1.62 -7.84
CA SER A 300 -0.77 -0.86 -8.75
C SER A 300 0.69 -1.05 -8.35
N ALA A 301 0.98 -0.91 -7.05
CA ALA A 301 2.29 -1.17 -6.47
C ALA A 301 2.14 -1.95 -5.16
N CYS A 302 2.95 -3.00 -5.00
CA CYS A 302 3.11 -3.68 -3.72
C CYS A 302 4.59 -3.95 -3.48
N TYR A 303 5.13 -3.31 -2.46
CA TYR A 303 6.54 -3.44 -2.10
C TYR A 303 6.72 -3.36 -0.59
N TYR A 304 7.89 -3.79 -0.13
CA TYR A 304 8.29 -3.64 1.25
C TYR A 304 9.72 -3.11 1.31
N GLU A 305 9.99 -2.36 2.36
CA GLU A 305 11.31 -1.84 2.67
C GLU A 305 11.76 -2.37 4.03
N MET A 306 13.00 -2.84 4.12
CA MET A 306 13.62 -3.17 5.40
C MET A 306 13.90 -1.88 6.16
N LYS A 307 13.60 -1.82 7.45
CA LYS A 307 13.90 -0.63 8.25
C LYS A 307 15.41 -0.39 8.26
N THR A 308 15.80 0.82 7.93
CA THR A 308 17.21 1.25 7.99
C THR A 308 17.62 1.38 9.45
N HIS A 309 18.78 0.84 9.78
CA HIS A 309 19.45 1.05 11.05
C HIS A 309 20.74 1.81 10.77
N ILE A 310 20.89 2.98 11.39
CA ILE A 310 22.06 3.84 11.23
C ILE A 310 22.70 3.94 12.60
N GLU A 311 23.97 3.60 12.66
CA GLU A 311 24.79 3.64 13.86
C GLU A 311 25.99 4.54 13.59
N LEU A 312 26.25 5.46 14.53
CA LEU A 312 27.48 6.24 14.55
C LEU A 312 28.45 5.50 15.46
N THR A 313 29.48 4.89 14.88
CA THR A 313 30.48 4.11 15.61
C THR A 313 31.37 4.99 16.48
N GLU A 314 31.61 6.22 16.01
CA GLU A 314 32.39 7.24 16.71
C GLU A 314 31.63 8.57 16.72
N PRO A 315 31.86 9.43 17.73
CA PRO A 315 31.23 10.76 17.77
C PRO A 315 31.74 11.62 16.60
N VAL A 316 30.82 12.04 15.73
CA VAL A 316 31.10 13.01 14.67
C VAL A 316 30.91 14.41 15.25
N LEU A 317 31.97 15.22 15.27
CA LEU A 317 32.03 16.54 15.92
C LEU A 317 32.30 17.67 14.92
N GLY A 318 31.88 18.88 15.28
CA GLY A 318 32.24 20.12 14.58
C GLY A 318 31.68 20.20 13.15
N GLU A 319 32.52 20.66 12.21
CA GLU A 319 32.14 20.88 10.81
C GLU A 319 31.66 19.59 10.12
N ALA A 320 32.29 18.44 10.42
CA ALA A 320 31.88 17.15 9.89
C ALA A 320 30.44 16.77 10.28
N ALA A 321 29.98 17.19 11.47
CA ALA A 321 28.61 16.98 11.92
C ALA A 321 27.61 17.84 11.13
N GLU A 322 27.95 19.09 10.86
CA GLU A 322 27.13 19.99 10.04
C GLU A 322 27.03 19.51 8.59
N GLN A 323 28.14 19.05 8.02
CA GLN A 323 28.19 18.42 6.70
C GLN A 323 27.32 17.16 6.66
N LEU A 324 27.38 16.30 7.69
CA LEU A 324 26.55 15.10 7.80
C LEU A 324 25.05 15.38 7.78
N VAL A 325 24.62 16.44 8.48
CA VAL A 325 23.22 16.89 8.46
C VAL A 325 22.84 17.46 7.10
N LYS A 326 23.71 18.27 6.49
CA LYS A 326 23.48 18.87 5.16
C LYS A 326 23.33 17.81 4.06
N MET A 327 24.07 16.71 4.13
CA MET A 327 23.96 15.59 3.19
C MET A 327 22.61 14.86 3.26
N SER A 328 21.92 14.93 4.39
CA SER A 328 20.63 14.26 4.61
C SER A 328 19.51 15.26 4.91
N PRO A 329 19.04 16.02 3.90
CA PRO A 329 18.08 17.11 4.09
C PRO A 329 16.71 16.64 4.63
N LYS A 330 16.42 15.33 4.58
CA LYS A 330 15.19 14.74 5.13
C LYS A 330 15.19 14.62 6.66
N GLY A 331 16.16 15.20 7.37
CA GLY A 331 16.20 15.19 8.84
C GLY A 331 16.51 13.82 9.42
N VAL A 332 17.40 13.06 8.76
CA VAL A 332 17.91 11.78 9.26
C VAL A 332 18.86 11.99 10.45
N PHE A 333 19.71 13.02 10.34
CA PHE A 333 20.66 13.44 11.37
C PHE A 333 20.23 14.79 11.95
N GLY A 334 20.58 15.02 13.21
CA GLY A 334 20.42 16.29 13.92
C GLY A 334 21.71 16.68 14.65
N LEU A 335 21.78 17.93 15.09
CA LEU A 335 22.92 18.44 15.86
C LEU A 335 22.53 18.55 17.34
N VAL A 336 23.42 18.06 18.21
CA VAL A 336 23.33 18.20 19.67
C VAL A 336 24.58 18.91 20.16
N LYS A 337 24.41 19.85 21.09
CA LYS A 337 25.52 20.57 21.72
C LYS A 337 26.11 19.74 22.85
N VAL A 338 27.41 19.51 22.83
CA VAL A 338 28.15 18.74 23.84
C VAL A 338 29.18 19.67 24.50
N PRO A 339 29.28 19.68 25.85
CA PRO A 339 30.33 20.42 26.54
C PRO A 339 31.71 19.82 26.24
N ASN A 340 32.73 20.64 25.99
CA ASN A 340 34.11 20.15 25.87
C ASN A 340 34.62 19.64 27.22
N GLU A 341 35.07 18.39 27.26
CA GLU A 341 35.76 17.79 28.42
C GLU A 341 37.29 18.02 28.39
N ASN A 342 37.84 18.58 27.30
CA ASN A 342 39.28 18.82 27.12
C ASN A 342 39.67 20.29 27.37
N GLU A 343 39.36 20.82 28.55
CA GLU A 343 40.16 21.89 29.15
C GLU A 343 40.85 21.25 30.36
N GLU A 344 42.07 20.71 30.15
CA GLU A 344 42.98 20.43 31.25
C GLU A 344 43.16 21.75 32.04
N GLU A 345 42.89 21.71 33.34
CA GLU A 345 43.15 22.82 34.25
C GLU A 345 44.66 23.11 34.24
N GLU A 346 45.13 24.03 33.38
CA GLU A 346 46.45 24.62 33.53
C GLU A 346 46.43 25.50 34.80
N GLU A 347 46.99 24.97 35.88
CA GLU A 347 47.29 25.73 37.11
C GLU A 347 48.20 26.93 36.78
N GLU A 348 47.65 28.14 36.79
CA GLU A 348 48.44 29.36 36.80
C GLU A 348 49.17 29.49 38.16
N THR A 349 50.49 29.32 38.13
CA THR A 349 51.38 29.66 39.24
C THR A 349 51.51 31.19 39.35
N GLU A 350 51.35 31.68 40.58
CA GLU A 350 51.26 33.10 40.97
C GLU A 350 52.46 33.97 40.51
N SER A 351 52.22 35.25 40.19
CA SER A 351 52.47 36.36 41.14
C SER A 351 52.47 37.80 40.57
N LYS A 352 51.87 38.70 41.39
CA LYS A 352 52.06 40.17 41.57
C LYS A 352 51.13 41.21 40.91
N VAL A 353 50.21 41.69 41.77
CA VAL A 353 49.87 43.10 42.14
C VAL A 353 49.52 44.11 41.03
N GLY A 354 48.25 44.54 40.98
CA GLY A 354 47.84 45.78 40.30
C GLY A 354 46.32 45.96 40.10
N ARG A 355 45.67 46.61 41.08
CA ARG A 355 44.26 47.06 41.17
C ARG A 355 43.67 47.76 39.91
N SER A 356 42.55 47.26 39.35
CA SER A 356 41.20 47.89 39.37
C SER A 356 40.22 47.39 38.27
N LYS A 357 39.02 46.95 38.72
CA LYS A 357 37.66 47.01 38.12
C LYS A 357 37.43 46.55 36.66
N ASP A 358 36.73 45.42 36.52
CA ASP A 358 35.48 45.22 35.75
C ASP A 358 34.87 43.84 36.10
N PRO A 359 33.54 43.67 36.31
CA PRO A 359 32.95 42.38 36.61
C PRO A 359 32.01 41.92 35.47
N GLU A 360 32.53 41.42 34.35
CA GLU A 360 31.72 40.66 33.39
C GLU A 360 32.56 39.85 32.39
N SER A 361 33.28 38.85 32.87
CA SER A 361 33.85 37.80 32.02
C SER A 361 33.44 36.43 32.55
N LEU A 362 32.16 36.10 32.36
CA LEU A 362 31.67 34.73 32.46
C LEU A 362 32.34 33.93 31.35
N SER A 363 33.21 32.99 31.73
CA SER A 363 33.89 32.07 30.83
C SER A 363 32.88 31.34 29.93
N LYS A 364 32.91 31.65 28.63
CA LYS A 364 32.16 30.90 27.63
C LYS A 364 32.83 29.53 27.50
N LYS A 365 32.33 28.53 28.23
CA LYS A 365 32.69 27.12 27.98
C LYS A 365 32.51 26.83 26.49
N SER A 366 33.61 26.52 25.81
CA SER A 366 33.61 26.17 24.39
C SER A 366 32.66 24.99 24.18
N THR A 367 31.57 25.23 23.46
CA THR A 367 30.52 24.22 23.24
C THR A 367 30.69 23.67 21.83
N THR A 368 30.92 22.36 21.71
CA THR A 368 31.11 21.68 20.43
C THR A 368 29.80 21.05 19.97
N VAL A 369 29.55 21.03 18.66
CA VAL A 369 28.37 20.35 18.07
C VAL A 369 28.70 18.91 17.71
N SER A 370 27.77 17.99 17.98
CA SER A 370 27.87 16.57 17.65
C SER A 370 26.65 16.12 16.85
N ALA A 371 26.85 15.22 15.88
CA ALA A 371 25.75 14.64 15.12
C ALA A 371 25.08 13.49 15.87
N VAL A 372 23.74 13.46 15.84
CA VAL A 372 22.91 12.38 16.38
C VAL A 372 21.94 11.89 15.32
N VAL A 373 21.64 10.60 15.31
CA VAL A 373 20.63 10.00 14.42
C VAL A 373 19.23 10.30 15.00
N LEU A 374 18.41 11.06 14.27
CA LEU A 374 17.04 11.41 14.68
C LEU A 374 16.03 10.36 14.20
N ASP A 375 15.94 10.16 12.88
CA ASP A 375 14.99 9.24 12.27
C ASP A 375 15.62 8.48 11.10
N PRO A 376 16.07 7.23 11.34
CA PRO A 376 16.63 6.38 10.30
C PRO A 376 15.64 6.06 9.16
N SER A 377 14.33 6.13 9.41
CA SER A 377 13.32 5.72 8.42
C SER A 377 13.20 6.70 7.25
N LYS A 378 13.59 7.96 7.45
CA LYS A 378 13.62 9.00 6.40
C LYS A 378 14.81 8.87 5.45
N CYS A 379 15.78 8.01 5.77
CA CYS A 379 16.96 7.79 4.96
C CYS A 379 16.62 7.00 3.69
N THR A 380 16.84 7.62 2.53
CA THR A 380 16.68 6.98 1.20
C THR A 380 17.88 6.11 0.81
N ILE A 381 18.91 6.02 1.64
CA ILE A 381 20.16 5.29 1.38
C ILE A 381 20.83 5.80 0.10
N SER A 382 21.04 7.11 0.01
CA SER A 382 21.89 7.71 -1.03
C SER A 382 23.35 7.25 -0.94
N ARG A 383 23.79 6.83 0.26
CA ARG A 383 25.17 6.47 0.61
C ARG A 383 26.18 7.61 0.45
N GLU A 384 25.70 8.85 0.37
CA GLU A 384 26.57 10.02 0.25
C GLU A 384 27.53 10.15 1.43
N CYS A 385 27.06 9.87 2.65
CA CYS A 385 27.88 9.88 3.86
C CYS A 385 28.93 8.76 3.95
N LEU A 386 28.96 7.82 2.99
CA LEU A 386 29.98 6.76 2.90
C LEU A 386 31.07 7.09 1.88
N ARG A 387 30.99 8.24 1.22
CA ARG A 387 31.95 8.68 0.21
C ARG A 387 33.21 9.21 0.86
N THR A 388 34.18 8.32 1.04
CA THR A 388 35.48 8.63 1.63
C THR A 388 36.34 9.55 0.76
N ASP A 389 36.08 9.62 -0.55
CA ASP A 389 36.73 10.54 -1.49
C ASP A 389 36.41 12.00 -1.21
N GLN A 390 35.19 12.29 -0.76
CA GLN A 390 34.72 13.65 -0.47
C GLN A 390 34.78 13.98 1.02
N TYR A 391 34.61 12.97 1.89
CA TYR A 391 34.50 13.14 3.33
C TYR A 391 35.39 12.13 4.08
N PRO A 392 36.72 12.32 4.08
CA PRO A 392 37.63 11.45 4.83
C PRO A 392 37.34 11.49 6.34
N GLU A 393 36.83 12.62 6.85
CA GLU A 393 36.44 12.84 8.25
C GLU A 393 35.39 11.84 8.76
N LEU A 394 34.60 11.25 7.86
CA LEU A 394 33.47 10.36 8.14
C LEU A 394 33.79 8.89 7.87
N GLU A 395 35.00 8.60 7.40
CA GLU A 395 35.45 7.25 7.13
C GLU A 395 35.31 6.37 8.37
N ASN A 396 34.64 5.23 8.22
CA ASN A 396 34.37 4.27 9.30
C ASN A 396 33.56 4.80 10.50
N LYS A 397 33.06 6.05 10.48
CA LYS A 397 32.23 6.64 11.56
C LYS A 397 30.74 6.40 11.40
N VAL A 398 30.28 6.13 10.18
CA VAL A 398 28.85 5.91 9.87
C VAL A 398 28.64 4.51 9.34
N LYS A 399 27.85 3.72 10.07
CA LYS A 399 27.47 2.37 9.66
C LYS A 399 25.98 2.32 9.34
N ILE A 400 25.67 2.07 8.06
CA ILE A 400 24.29 1.91 7.59
C ILE A 400 24.02 0.42 7.38
N THR A 401 23.08 -0.13 8.12
CA THR A 401 22.60 -1.50 7.97
C THR A 401 21.09 -1.54 7.74
N LYS A 402 20.58 -2.68 7.27
CA LYS A 402 19.15 -2.94 7.16
C LYS A 402 18.76 -4.00 8.17
N ASN A 403 17.74 -3.72 8.97
CA ASN A 403 17.17 -4.72 9.86
C ASN A 403 16.30 -5.68 9.03
N LYS A 404 16.72 -6.94 8.93
CA LYS A 404 16.02 -7.97 8.13
C LYS A 404 14.75 -8.49 8.80
N THR A 405 14.58 -8.29 10.11
CA THR A 405 13.41 -8.78 10.86
C THR A 405 12.26 -7.77 10.92
N ARG A 406 12.52 -6.51 10.54
CA ARG A 406 11.55 -5.42 10.57
C ARG A 406 11.38 -4.82 9.18
N VAL A 407 10.20 -5.00 8.60
CA VAL A 407 9.89 -4.51 7.25
C VAL A 407 8.67 -3.60 7.29
N ARG A 408 8.66 -2.55 6.49
CA ARG A 408 7.49 -1.71 6.23
C ARG A 408 6.92 -2.09 4.88
N PHE A 409 5.64 -2.46 4.86
CA PHE A 409 4.90 -2.78 3.65
C PHE A 409 4.15 -1.56 3.14
N HIS A 410 4.02 -1.49 1.82
CA HIS A 410 3.22 -0.52 1.09
C HIS A 410 2.38 -1.28 0.06
N VAL A 411 1.06 -1.13 0.14
CA VAL A 411 0.09 -1.79 -0.73
C VAL A 411 -0.81 -0.71 -1.32
N GLU A 412 -0.65 -0.44 -2.61
CA GLU A 412 -1.43 0.54 -3.35
C GLU A 412 -2.49 -0.16 -4.19
N SER A 413 -3.77 0.04 -3.86
CA SER A 413 -4.89 -0.51 -4.61
C SER A 413 -5.16 0.27 -5.90
N VAL A 414 -5.54 -0.45 -6.96
CA VAL A 414 -6.04 0.15 -8.21
C VAL A 414 -7.44 0.78 -8.03
N GLY A 415 -8.17 0.32 -7.00
CA GLY A 415 -9.51 0.80 -6.61
C GLY A 415 -10.67 -0.15 -6.93
N GLN A 416 -10.37 -1.36 -7.41
CA GLN A 416 -11.36 -2.43 -7.58
C GLN A 416 -11.80 -3.03 -6.23
N LEU A 417 -10.85 -3.12 -5.29
CA LEU A 417 -11.01 -3.61 -3.92
C LEU A 417 -10.32 -2.63 -2.96
N HIS A 418 -10.76 -2.57 -1.71
CA HIS A 418 -10.05 -1.77 -0.70
C HIS A 418 -8.69 -2.38 -0.38
N ALA A 419 -7.69 -1.55 -0.04
CA ALA A 419 -6.34 -2.04 0.25
C ALA A 419 -6.32 -3.03 1.43
N VAL A 420 -7.18 -2.80 2.43
CA VAL A 420 -7.39 -3.70 3.57
C VAL A 420 -7.99 -5.03 3.15
N GLU A 421 -8.95 -5.01 2.22
CA GLU A 421 -9.61 -6.21 1.72
C GLU A 421 -8.64 -7.07 0.90
N ILE A 422 -7.81 -6.45 0.07
CA ILE A 422 -6.73 -7.12 -0.67
C ILE A 422 -5.81 -7.85 0.32
N PHE A 423 -5.36 -7.16 1.37
CA PHE A 423 -4.47 -7.75 2.36
C PHE A 423 -5.13 -8.90 3.14
N ARG A 424 -6.39 -8.73 3.58
CA ARG A 424 -7.17 -9.79 4.25
C ARG A 424 -7.36 -11.01 3.35
N THR A 425 -7.74 -10.80 2.10
CA THR A 425 -7.93 -11.87 1.12
C THR A 425 -6.63 -12.63 0.88
N ALA A 426 -5.50 -11.93 0.77
CA ALA A 426 -4.19 -12.55 0.64
C ALA A 426 -3.84 -13.45 1.84
N LEU A 427 -4.11 -13.00 3.08
CA LEU A 427 -3.90 -13.80 4.29
C LEU A 427 -4.79 -15.05 4.33
N THR A 428 -6.07 -14.90 3.95
CA THR A 428 -7.02 -16.02 3.87
C THR A 428 -6.55 -17.05 2.86
N LEU A 429 -6.19 -16.63 1.64
CA LEU A 429 -5.67 -17.51 0.58
C LEU A 429 -4.39 -18.24 1.01
N PHE A 430 -3.47 -17.53 1.67
CA PHE A 430 -2.26 -18.13 2.22
C PHE A 430 -2.60 -19.22 3.25
N ALA A 431 -3.47 -18.92 4.21
CA ALA A 431 -3.87 -19.87 5.24
C ALA A 431 -4.61 -21.09 4.65
N GLU A 432 -5.48 -20.88 3.66
CA GLU A 432 -6.17 -21.96 2.95
C GLU A 432 -5.20 -22.90 2.24
N ARG A 433 -4.19 -22.37 1.55
CA ARG A 433 -3.17 -23.18 0.86
C ARG A 433 -2.31 -23.99 1.83
N VAL A 434 -1.92 -23.39 2.95
CA VAL A 434 -1.17 -24.12 3.99
C VAL A 434 -2.03 -25.22 4.60
N ARG A 435 -3.31 -24.96 4.88
CA ARG A 435 -4.26 -25.99 5.36
C ARG A 435 -4.47 -27.10 4.34
N TYR A 436 -4.60 -26.76 3.06
CA TYR A 436 -4.74 -27.73 1.98
C TYR A 436 -3.50 -28.63 1.87
N LEU A 437 -2.31 -28.04 1.90
CA LEU A 437 -1.05 -28.79 1.92
C LEU A 437 -0.94 -29.70 3.15
N ALA A 438 -1.30 -29.20 4.33
CA ALA A 438 -1.27 -29.98 5.56
C ALA A 438 -2.19 -31.21 5.47
N ARG A 439 -3.39 -31.05 4.90
CA ARG A 439 -4.32 -32.17 4.65
C ARG A 439 -3.73 -33.18 3.67
N LEU A 440 -3.20 -32.72 2.54
CA LEU A 440 -2.56 -33.61 1.55
C LEU A 440 -1.44 -34.45 2.17
N ILE A 441 -0.62 -33.86 3.04
CA ILE A 441 0.46 -34.57 3.74
C ILE A 441 -0.09 -35.59 4.74
N GLN A 442 -1.18 -35.27 5.44
CA GLN A 442 -1.85 -36.19 6.37
C GLN A 442 -2.51 -37.37 5.65
N ASP A 443 -3.07 -37.12 4.47
CA ASP A 443 -3.73 -38.13 3.65
C ASP A 443 -2.73 -39.09 2.97
N THR A 444 -1.48 -38.65 2.75
CA THR A 444 -0.39 -39.54 2.33
C THR A 444 0.07 -40.42 3.50
N GLU A 445 -0.55 -41.58 3.66
CA GLU A 445 -0.07 -42.64 4.57
C GLU A 445 1.39 -42.98 4.26
N VAL A 446 2.22 -43.03 5.30
CA VAL A 446 3.58 -43.58 5.22
C VAL A 446 3.44 -45.09 4.97
N VAL A 447 3.53 -45.51 3.70
CA VAL A 447 3.69 -46.93 3.33
C VAL A 447 5.09 -47.36 3.77
N GLY A 448 5.24 -47.61 5.06
CA GLY A 448 6.45 -48.03 5.73
C GLY A 448 6.17 -49.21 6.67
N ALA A 449 5.31 -50.15 6.26
CA ALA A 449 5.32 -51.48 6.85
C ALA A 449 6.47 -52.25 6.20
N VAL A 450 7.62 -52.26 6.87
CA VAL A 450 8.69 -53.23 6.58
C VAL A 450 8.11 -54.61 6.89
N PRO A 451 8.00 -55.54 5.91
CA PRO A 451 7.58 -56.90 6.22
C PRO A 451 8.68 -57.56 7.07
N GLU A 452 8.28 -58.10 8.23
CA GLU A 452 9.12 -58.87 9.16
C GLU A 452 9.77 -60.10 8.52
#